data_AF-A0AAV9PPM8-F1
#
_entry.id   AF-A0AAV9PPM8-F1
#
_cell.length_a   1.000
_cell.length_b   1.000
_cell.length_c   1.000
_cell.angle_alpha   90.00
_cell.angle_beta   90.00
_cell.angle_gamma   90.00
#
_symmetry.space_group_name_H-M   'P 1'
#
loop_
_entity.id
_entity.type
_entity.pdbx_description
1 polymer ?
#
loop_
_entity_poly.entity_id
_entity_poly.type
_entity_poly.pdbx_seq_one_letter_code
_entity_poly.pdbx_strand_id
1 'polypeptide(L)'
;MTDLQGLLRLLMAVALVAGKTSLATRTESQCMSIEDAQQVASNWQNLQSTYNEFSLSLAEESIAVGFSSYASSTNTLVNGGCSRPIPLNDPTMTSRKSFFEGQGAQRMISMRLLNMWHTCSTVVVRWRADPGPDPVVGITILEATPAAGGHAFPWLIETADSEFSSAAWLTNLGIFTPECSRNSSRLAR
;
A
#
# COMPACT_ATOMS: atom_id res chain seq x y z
N MET A 1 32.90 -54.76 27.39
CA MET A 1 33.82 -54.40 26.30
C MET A 1 33.12 -54.74 25.00
N THR A 2 32.87 -53.72 24.16
CA THR A 2 32.71 -53.73 22.66
C THR A 2 31.61 -54.63 22.05
N ASP A 3 30.89 -54.33 20.97
CA ASP A 3 30.66 -53.20 20.03
C ASP A 3 29.62 -53.81 19.04
N LEU A 4 28.40 -53.25 18.87
CA LEU A 4 27.96 -52.37 17.78
C LEU A 4 27.71 -53.04 16.40
N GLN A 5 26.50 -52.77 15.89
CA GLN A 5 26.05 -52.71 14.48
C GLN A 5 25.53 -53.97 13.77
N GLY A 6 24.34 -53.80 13.16
CA GLY A 6 23.87 -54.67 12.09
C GLY A 6 22.36 -54.76 11.84
N LEU A 7 21.55 -53.74 12.13
CA LEU A 7 20.13 -53.71 11.77
C LEU A 7 19.97 -53.58 10.25
N LEU A 8 19.54 -54.67 9.62
CA LEU A 8 19.39 -54.80 8.17
C LEU A 8 17.90 -54.85 7.76
N ARG A 9 17.55 -53.95 6.83
CA ARG A 9 16.47 -54.03 5.82
C ARG A 9 15.02 -53.76 6.26
N LEU A 10 14.57 -52.53 6.01
CA LEU A 10 13.25 -52.29 5.44
C LEU A 10 13.41 -51.38 4.21
N LEU A 11 13.24 -51.96 3.01
CA LEU A 11 13.16 -51.22 1.75
C LEU A 11 11.73 -50.71 1.60
N MET A 12 11.51 -49.41 1.76
CA MET A 12 10.31 -48.71 1.29
C MET A 12 10.68 -48.01 -0.01
N ALA A 13 10.12 -48.47 -1.13
CA ALA A 13 10.18 -47.75 -2.39
C ALA A 13 9.30 -46.49 -2.28
N VAL A 14 9.91 -45.31 -2.23
CA VAL A 14 9.20 -44.04 -2.41
C VAL A 14 9.12 -43.79 -3.92
N ALA A 15 7.93 -43.99 -4.49
CA ALA A 15 7.65 -43.52 -5.83
C ALA A 15 7.54 -41.99 -5.79
N LEU A 16 8.48 -41.28 -6.41
CA LEU A 16 8.29 -39.85 -6.70
C LEU A 16 7.17 -39.74 -7.73
N VAL A 17 5.98 -39.31 -7.29
CA VAL A 17 5.01 -38.71 -8.18
C VAL A 17 5.59 -37.34 -8.57
N ALA A 18 6.25 -37.29 -9.73
CA ALA A 18 6.55 -36.03 -10.38
C ALA A 18 5.21 -35.42 -10.84
N GLY A 19 4.53 -34.75 -9.91
CA GLY A 19 3.41 -33.89 -10.23
C GLY A 19 3.91 -32.85 -11.22
N LYS A 20 3.41 -32.90 -12.45
CA LYS A 20 3.53 -31.76 -13.35
C LYS A 20 2.78 -30.62 -12.67
N THR A 21 3.49 -29.75 -11.96
CA THR A 21 2.99 -28.43 -11.62
C THR A 21 2.76 -27.73 -12.94
N SER A 22 1.52 -27.85 -13.43
CA SER A 22 1.00 -26.92 -14.42
C SER A 22 1.10 -25.55 -13.76
N LEU A 23 2.11 -24.78 -14.14
CA LEU A 23 2.08 -23.33 -14.00
C LEU A 23 0.83 -22.92 -14.78
N ALA A 24 -0.27 -22.72 -14.07
CA ALA A 24 -1.51 -22.28 -14.66
C ALA A 24 -1.20 -20.97 -15.39
N THR A 25 -1.20 -21.03 -16.71
CA THR A 25 -1.16 -19.86 -17.57
C THR A 25 -2.39 -19.05 -17.23
N ARG A 26 -2.21 -17.95 -16.48
CA ARG A 26 -3.28 -17.00 -16.15
C ARG A 26 -3.76 -16.44 -17.49
N THR A 27 -4.94 -16.88 -17.94
CA THR A 27 -5.55 -16.40 -19.18
C THR A 27 -5.82 -14.91 -19.05
N GLU A 28 -5.40 -14.12 -20.04
CA GLU A 28 -5.51 -12.64 -20.11
C GLU A 28 -6.95 -12.08 -19.92
N SER A 29 -7.98 -12.92 -19.87
CA SER A 29 -9.38 -12.54 -19.67
C SER A 29 -9.73 -12.04 -18.25
N GLN A 30 -8.73 -11.74 -17.42
CA GLN A 30 -8.88 -11.32 -16.02
C GLN A 30 -7.99 -10.14 -15.63
N CYS A 31 -7.30 -9.52 -16.59
CA CYS A 31 -6.42 -8.39 -16.35
C CYS A 31 -7.20 -7.07 -16.46
N MET A 32 -6.85 -6.12 -15.60
CA MET A 32 -7.31 -4.74 -15.64
C MET A 32 -6.95 -4.11 -16.99
N SER A 33 -7.91 -3.44 -17.63
CA SER A 33 -7.64 -2.57 -18.78
C SER A 33 -6.95 -1.27 -18.34
N ILE A 34 -6.42 -0.49 -19.28
CA ILE A 34 -5.85 0.82 -18.94
C ILE A 34 -6.93 1.78 -18.42
N GLU A 35 -8.17 1.67 -18.93
CA GLU A 35 -9.32 2.43 -18.46
C GLU A 35 -9.70 2.07 -17.02
N ASP A 36 -9.72 0.77 -16.70
CA ASP A 36 -9.95 0.31 -15.32
C ASP A 36 -8.85 0.81 -14.37
N ALA A 37 -7.59 0.74 -14.81
CA ALA A 37 -6.46 1.25 -14.02
C ALA A 37 -6.56 2.74 -13.76
N GLN A 38 -6.95 3.51 -14.78
CA GLN A 38 -7.20 4.94 -14.67
C GLN A 38 -8.35 5.23 -13.71
N GLN A 39 -9.41 4.41 -13.70
CA GLN A 39 -10.52 4.53 -12.76
C GLN A 39 -10.07 4.27 -11.32
N VAL A 40 -9.29 3.20 -11.07
CA VAL A 40 -8.71 2.89 -9.75
C VAL A 40 -7.83 4.04 -9.27
N ALA A 41 -6.94 4.55 -10.12
CA ALA A 41 -6.06 5.67 -9.79
C ALA A 41 -6.86 6.95 -9.48
N SER A 42 -7.91 7.23 -10.25
CA SER A 42 -8.75 8.42 -10.07
C SER A 42 -9.59 8.33 -8.79
N ASN A 43 -10.14 7.15 -8.49
CA ASN A 43 -10.85 6.89 -7.23
C ASN A 43 -9.92 7.10 -6.04
N TRP A 44 -8.71 6.55 -6.08
CA TRP A 44 -7.69 6.79 -5.06
C TRP A 44 -7.39 8.29 -4.92
N GLN A 45 -7.15 9.01 -6.03
CA GLN A 45 -6.89 10.44 -5.97
C GLN A 45 -8.01 11.21 -5.27
N ASN A 46 -9.27 10.92 -5.62
CA ASN A 46 -10.44 11.59 -5.06
C ASN A 46 -10.64 11.27 -3.57
N LEU A 47 -10.33 10.04 -3.14
CA LEU A 47 -10.42 9.65 -1.72
C LEU A 47 -9.32 10.30 -0.88
N GLN A 48 -8.14 10.51 -1.44
CA GLN A 48 -7.02 11.16 -0.74
C GLN A 48 -7.08 12.69 -0.80
N SER A 49 -7.69 13.25 -1.85
CA SER A 49 -7.83 14.70 -2.01
C SER A 49 -9.06 15.20 -1.26
N THR A 50 -8.88 15.57 -0.01
CA THR A 50 -9.93 16.11 0.87
C THR A 50 -10.42 17.52 0.47
N TYR A 51 -9.92 18.09 -0.64
CA TYR A 51 -10.48 19.32 -1.22
C TYR A 51 -11.91 19.12 -1.73
N ASN A 52 -12.22 17.91 -2.18
CA ASN A 52 -13.59 17.45 -2.36
C ASN A 52 -13.93 16.74 -1.04
N GLU A 53 -15.01 17.12 -0.37
CA GLU A 53 -15.46 16.46 0.87
C GLU A 53 -15.38 14.93 0.71
N PHE A 54 -14.91 14.23 1.76
CA PHE A 54 -14.75 12.78 1.69
C PHE A 54 -16.08 12.11 1.30
N SER A 55 -16.07 11.42 0.16
CA SER A 55 -17.26 10.75 -0.37
C SER A 55 -17.32 9.30 0.14
N LEU A 56 -18.18 9.07 1.14
CA LEU A 56 -18.42 7.73 1.67
C LEU A 56 -18.90 6.76 0.57
N SER A 57 -19.80 7.21 -0.33
CA SER A 57 -20.29 6.39 -1.43
C SER A 57 -19.19 6.00 -2.42
N LEU A 58 -18.29 6.93 -2.78
CA LEU A 58 -17.13 6.59 -3.60
C LEU A 58 -16.26 5.55 -2.89
N ALA A 59 -16.05 5.72 -1.58
CA ALA A 59 -15.21 4.82 -0.79
C ALA A 59 -15.81 3.41 -0.68
N GLU A 60 -17.13 3.30 -0.51
CA GLU A 60 -17.84 2.01 -0.49
C GLU A 60 -17.78 1.28 -1.83
N GLU A 61 -17.79 2.02 -2.93
CA GLU A 61 -17.74 1.47 -4.29
C GLU A 61 -16.32 1.19 -4.79
N SER A 62 -15.29 1.76 -4.18
CA SER A 62 -13.90 1.64 -4.66
C SER A 62 -12.94 0.92 -3.71
N ILE A 63 -13.31 0.74 -2.44
CA ILE A 63 -12.48 0.07 -1.43
C ILE A 63 -13.12 -1.26 -1.01
N ALA A 64 -12.34 -2.35 -1.09
CA ALA A 64 -12.77 -3.68 -0.68
C ALA A 64 -13.06 -3.75 0.83
N VAL A 65 -13.98 -4.62 1.26
CA VAL A 65 -14.35 -4.75 2.68
C VAL A 65 -13.14 -5.12 3.56
N GLY A 66 -12.27 -6.00 3.06
CA GLY A 66 -11.05 -6.46 3.74
C GLY A 66 -9.84 -5.51 3.61
N PHE A 67 -10.05 -4.26 3.18
CA PHE A 67 -8.98 -3.34 2.86
C PHE A 67 -7.96 -3.14 3.99
N SER A 68 -6.68 -3.15 3.63
CA SER A 68 -5.58 -2.78 4.51
C SER A 68 -4.66 -1.75 3.83
N SER A 69 -4.04 -0.88 4.62
CA SER A 69 -3.02 0.05 4.12
C SER A 69 -1.80 0.07 5.01
N TYR A 70 -0.65 0.30 4.38
CA TYR A 70 0.65 0.33 5.02
C TYR A 70 1.38 1.58 4.56
N ALA A 71 1.84 2.38 5.52
CA ALA A 71 2.67 3.53 5.25
C ALA A 71 3.47 3.90 6.50
N SER A 72 4.76 3.57 6.52
CA SER A 72 5.65 4.01 7.59
C SER A 72 5.72 5.53 7.66
N SER A 73 5.63 6.18 6.52
CA SER A 73 5.49 7.64 6.43
C SER A 73 4.25 8.15 7.17
N THR A 74 3.08 7.54 6.99
CA THR A 74 1.85 7.96 7.70
C THR A 74 1.92 7.64 9.18
N ASN A 75 2.40 6.45 9.55
CA ASN A 75 2.59 6.06 10.96
C ASN A 75 3.55 7.04 11.65
N THR A 76 4.60 7.50 10.95
CA THR A 76 5.49 8.56 11.44
C THR A 76 4.73 9.86 11.73
N LEU A 77 3.79 10.26 10.87
CA LEU A 77 2.95 11.45 11.11
C LEU A 77 2.03 11.29 12.31
N VAL A 78 1.32 10.15 12.40
CA VAL A 78 0.42 9.85 13.53
C VAL A 78 1.18 9.87 14.85
N ASN A 79 2.42 9.37 14.84
CA ASN A 79 3.30 9.36 16.01
C ASN A 79 4.03 10.70 16.26
N GLY A 80 3.86 11.71 15.42
CA GLY A 80 4.59 12.98 15.54
C GLY A 80 6.11 12.83 15.41
N GLY A 81 6.59 11.86 14.63
CA GLY A 81 8.01 11.54 14.49
C GLY A 81 8.57 10.52 15.48
N CYS A 82 7.76 10.09 16.47
CA CYS A 82 8.14 9.05 17.43
C CYS A 82 7.90 7.62 16.89
N SER A 83 8.31 6.61 17.65
CA SER A 83 8.10 5.18 17.32
C SER A 83 6.73 4.62 17.74
N ARG A 84 5.90 5.42 18.40
CA ARG A 84 4.61 5.05 19.01
C ARG A 84 3.63 6.23 18.93
N PRO A 85 2.30 6.01 19.01
CA PRO A 85 1.60 4.79 19.45
C PRO A 85 1.60 3.62 18.46
N ILE A 86 1.65 3.88 17.14
CA ILE A 86 1.62 2.84 16.11
C ILE A 86 3.05 2.43 15.75
N PRO A 87 3.46 1.16 15.85
CA PRO A 87 4.76 0.74 15.34
C PRO A 87 4.93 1.11 13.86
N LEU A 88 6.10 1.64 13.48
CA LEU A 88 6.27 2.29 12.17
C LEU A 88 5.93 1.39 10.97
N ASN A 89 6.14 0.08 11.08
CA ASN A 89 5.94 -0.86 9.97
C ASN A 89 4.68 -1.72 10.11
N ASP A 90 3.83 -1.43 11.10
CA ASP A 90 2.54 -2.08 11.26
C ASP A 90 1.51 -1.48 10.29
N PRO A 91 0.40 -2.18 9.99
CA PRO A 91 -0.68 -1.62 9.19
C PRO A 91 -1.12 -0.25 9.72
N THR A 92 -1.21 0.73 8.83
CA THR A 92 -1.74 2.06 9.12
C THR A 92 -3.25 2.01 9.28
N MET A 93 -3.92 1.25 8.42
CA MET A 93 -5.35 0.94 8.51
C MET A 93 -5.54 -0.57 8.31
N THR A 94 -6.33 -1.21 9.15
CA THR A 94 -6.59 -2.65 9.11
C THR A 94 -7.98 -3.00 8.56
N SER A 95 -8.76 -1.99 8.20
CA SER A 95 -10.10 -2.18 7.64
C SER A 95 -10.52 -0.99 6.77
N ARG A 96 -11.50 -1.24 5.90
CA ARG A 96 -12.23 -0.19 5.19
C ARG A 96 -12.85 0.85 6.13
N LYS A 97 -13.42 0.41 7.25
CA LYS A 97 -14.02 1.32 8.24
C LYS A 97 -12.98 2.28 8.84
N SER A 98 -11.82 1.76 9.27
CA SER A 98 -10.73 2.60 9.79
C SER A 98 -10.21 3.56 8.74
N PHE A 99 -10.18 3.16 7.46
CA PHE A 99 -9.84 4.06 6.36
C PHE A 99 -10.85 5.22 6.24
N PHE A 100 -12.15 4.95 6.32
CA PHE A 100 -13.19 5.99 6.26
C PHE A 100 -13.07 7.00 7.41
N GLU A 101 -12.94 6.49 8.64
CA GLU A 101 -12.78 7.32 9.84
C GLU A 101 -11.49 8.15 9.76
N GLY A 102 -10.41 7.53 9.30
CA GLY A 102 -9.10 8.17 9.14
C GLY A 102 -9.12 9.28 8.11
N GLN A 103 -9.64 9.03 6.90
CA GLN A 103 -9.67 10.03 5.84
C GLN A 103 -10.69 11.14 6.10
N GLY A 104 -11.87 10.79 6.64
CA GLY A 104 -12.91 11.77 6.99
C GLY A 104 -12.50 12.76 8.08
N ALA A 105 -11.48 12.45 8.89
CA ALA A 105 -10.95 13.33 9.93
C ALA A 105 -9.79 14.22 9.45
N GLN A 106 -9.28 14.04 8.22
CA GLN A 106 -8.13 14.81 7.75
C GLN A 106 -8.52 16.23 7.33
N ARG A 107 -7.57 17.16 7.48
CA ARG A 107 -7.71 18.53 6.95
C ARG A 107 -7.70 18.49 5.41
N MET A 108 -8.28 19.52 4.79
CA MET A 108 -8.27 19.71 3.35
C MET A 108 -6.82 19.78 2.81
N ILE A 109 -6.44 18.84 1.96
CA ILE A 109 -5.15 18.73 1.29
C ILE A 109 -5.44 18.41 -0.17
N SER A 110 -4.84 19.17 -1.07
CA SER A 110 -4.88 18.85 -2.50
C SER A 110 -3.88 17.74 -2.79
N MET A 111 -4.33 16.68 -3.47
CA MET A 111 -3.46 15.65 -4.04
C MET A 111 -3.69 15.55 -5.55
N ARG A 112 -2.62 15.41 -6.32
CA ARG A 112 -2.68 15.14 -7.76
C ARG A 112 -1.77 14.00 -8.16
N LEU A 113 -2.20 13.21 -9.13
CA LEU A 113 -1.37 12.20 -9.77
C LEU A 113 -0.35 12.85 -10.70
N LEU A 114 0.88 12.34 -10.66
CA LEU A 114 1.99 12.72 -11.54
C LEU A 114 2.22 11.66 -12.61
N ASN A 115 2.15 10.39 -12.21
CA ASN A 115 2.37 9.24 -13.08
C ASN A 115 1.51 8.06 -12.61
N MET A 116 1.19 7.18 -13.55
CA MET A 116 0.50 5.92 -13.29
C MET A 116 1.17 4.81 -14.09
N TRP A 117 1.32 3.64 -13.49
CA TRP A 117 1.66 2.37 -14.12
C TRP A 117 0.67 1.32 -13.66
N HIS A 118 0.48 0.25 -14.42
CA HIS A 118 -0.39 -0.84 -13.99
C HIS A 118 0.09 -2.20 -14.49
N THR A 119 -0.36 -3.23 -13.78
CA THR A 119 -0.31 -4.64 -14.18
C THR A 119 -1.75 -5.17 -14.28
N CYS A 120 -1.94 -6.49 -14.34
CA CYS A 120 -3.26 -7.10 -14.37
C CYS A 120 -4.15 -6.79 -13.16
N SER A 121 -3.59 -6.47 -12.00
CA SER A 121 -4.35 -6.28 -10.76
C SER A 121 -3.69 -5.29 -9.80
N THR A 122 -2.74 -4.50 -10.30
CA THR A 122 -2.00 -3.54 -9.48
C THR A 122 -1.89 -2.24 -10.23
N VAL A 123 -2.15 -1.12 -9.56
CA VAL A 123 -1.93 0.22 -10.07
C VAL A 123 -0.89 0.90 -9.19
N VAL A 124 0.19 1.39 -9.79
CA VAL A 124 1.21 2.18 -9.11
C VAL A 124 1.01 3.63 -9.49
N VAL A 125 0.85 4.50 -8.50
CA VAL A 125 0.69 5.93 -8.72
C VAL A 125 1.81 6.70 -8.05
N ARG A 126 2.40 7.65 -8.78
CA ARG A 126 3.20 8.70 -8.18
C ARG A 126 2.31 9.93 -8.01
N TRP A 127 2.36 10.57 -6.86
CA TRP A 127 1.48 11.68 -6.55
C TRP A 127 2.24 12.82 -5.90
N ARG A 128 1.63 14.00 -5.92
CA ARG A 128 2.06 15.17 -5.16
C ARG A 128 0.91 15.70 -4.32
N ALA A 129 1.20 15.97 -3.06
CA ALA A 129 0.34 16.68 -2.15
C ALA A 129 0.99 18.00 -1.72
N ASP A 130 0.17 19.00 -1.39
CA ASP A 130 0.63 20.31 -0.93
C ASP A 130 0.01 20.60 0.47
N PRO A 131 0.46 19.91 1.54
CA PRO A 131 -0.11 20.07 2.90
C PRO A 131 0.38 21.33 3.63
N GLY A 132 1.27 22.10 3.00
CA GLY A 132 1.93 23.29 3.53
C GLY A 132 2.89 23.90 2.50
N PRO A 133 3.84 24.76 2.92
CA PRO A 133 4.77 25.43 2.01
C PRO A 133 5.66 24.46 1.22
N ASP A 134 6.06 23.34 1.83
CA ASP A 134 6.91 22.34 1.18
C ASP A 134 6.06 21.24 0.53
N PRO A 135 6.13 21.05 -0.79
CA PRO A 135 5.35 19.99 -1.41
C PRO A 135 5.88 18.61 -1.04
N VAL A 136 4.95 17.67 -0.89
CA VAL A 136 5.28 16.27 -0.63
C VAL A 136 5.00 15.45 -1.88
N VAL A 137 6.00 14.68 -2.28
CA VAL A 137 5.86 13.67 -3.34
C VAL A 137 5.88 12.29 -2.69
N GLY A 138 5.01 11.42 -3.17
CA GLY A 138 4.94 10.04 -2.74
C GLY A 138 4.67 9.08 -3.89
N ILE A 139 4.70 7.80 -3.54
CA ILE A 139 4.30 6.69 -4.38
C ILE A 139 3.33 5.82 -3.60
N THR A 140 2.32 5.30 -4.29
CA THR A 140 1.39 4.32 -3.74
C THR A 140 1.27 3.15 -4.70
N ILE A 141 1.35 1.94 -4.18
CA ILE A 141 1.02 0.69 -4.85
C ILE A 141 -0.38 0.30 -4.39
N LEU A 142 -1.31 0.19 -5.34
CA LEU A 142 -2.70 -0.18 -5.12
C LEU A 142 -2.91 -1.58 -5.69
N GLU A 143 -3.05 -2.58 -4.82
CA GLU A 143 -3.48 -3.91 -5.23
C GLU A 143 -5.01 -3.93 -5.27
N ALA A 144 -5.55 -4.43 -6.38
CA ALA A 144 -6.99 -4.42 -6.64
C ALA A 144 -7.52 -5.82 -6.93
N THR A 145 -8.77 -6.03 -6.54
CA THR A 145 -9.51 -7.27 -6.75
C THR A 145 -10.75 -7.01 -7.61
N PRO A 146 -11.18 -7.95 -8.46
CA PRO A 146 -12.42 -7.80 -9.22
C PRO A 146 -13.61 -7.61 -8.28
N ALA A 147 -14.49 -6.67 -8.61
CA ALA A 147 -15.70 -6.45 -7.85
C ALA A 147 -16.72 -7.57 -8.10
N ALA A 148 -17.49 -7.92 -7.07
CA ALA A 148 -18.68 -8.76 -7.25
C ALA A 148 -19.74 -7.99 -8.06
N GLY A 149 -20.74 -8.70 -8.59
CA GLY A 149 -21.85 -8.05 -9.29
C GLY A 149 -22.57 -7.03 -8.39
N GLY A 150 -22.94 -5.87 -8.95
CA GLY A 150 -23.68 -4.82 -8.25
C GLY A 150 -22.84 -3.61 -7.81
N HIS A 151 -21.51 -3.68 -7.94
CA HIS A 151 -20.63 -2.52 -7.74
C HIS A 151 -20.63 -1.58 -8.94
N ALA A 152 -20.41 -0.29 -8.67
CA ALA A 152 -20.29 0.74 -9.70
C ALA A 152 -18.98 0.64 -10.48
N PHE A 153 -17.91 0.10 -9.87
CA PHE A 153 -16.62 -0.09 -10.49
C PHE A 153 -16.26 -1.58 -10.61
N PRO A 154 -15.57 -2.00 -11.69
CA PRO A 154 -15.20 -3.40 -11.91
C PRO A 154 -14.05 -3.88 -11.01
N TRP A 155 -13.32 -2.96 -10.38
CA TRP A 155 -12.17 -3.25 -9.52
C TRP A 155 -12.24 -2.45 -8.22
N LEU A 156 -11.97 -3.13 -7.11
CA LEU A 156 -11.90 -2.55 -5.76
C LEU A 156 -10.47 -2.60 -5.25
N ILE A 157 -10.02 -1.55 -4.58
CA ILE A 157 -8.71 -1.50 -3.93
C ILE A 157 -8.76 -2.36 -2.67
N GLU A 158 -7.88 -3.36 -2.58
CA GLU A 158 -7.76 -4.29 -1.46
C GLU A 158 -6.56 -3.94 -0.56
N THR A 159 -5.44 -3.53 -1.16
CA THR A 159 -4.24 -3.11 -0.42
C THR A 159 -3.71 -1.80 -0.95
N ALA A 160 -3.26 -0.92 -0.05
CA ALA A 160 -2.51 0.28 -0.40
C ALA A 160 -1.21 0.39 0.38
N ASP A 161 -0.08 0.19 -0.29
CA ASP A 161 1.26 0.43 0.25
C ASP A 161 1.74 1.80 -0.21
N SER A 162 1.99 2.74 0.72
CA SER A 162 2.31 4.13 0.41
C SER A 162 3.54 4.62 1.15
N GLU A 163 4.44 5.30 0.45
CA GLU A 163 5.56 6.00 1.08
C GLU A 163 5.76 7.39 0.48
N PHE A 164 6.17 8.34 1.33
CA PHE A 164 6.37 9.73 0.95
C PHE A 164 7.39 10.43 1.86
N SER A 165 7.73 11.68 1.57
CA SER A 165 8.63 12.45 2.43
C SER A 165 7.94 12.88 3.73
N SER A 166 7.93 12.00 4.74
CA SER A 166 7.32 12.26 6.05
C SER A 166 8.00 13.44 6.79
N ALA A 167 9.31 13.64 6.62
CA ALA A 167 10.02 14.77 7.22
C ALA A 167 9.55 16.13 6.69
N ALA A 168 9.33 16.25 5.37
CA ALA A 168 8.76 17.46 4.77
C ALA A 168 7.34 17.70 5.31
N TRP A 169 6.54 16.64 5.41
CA TRP A 169 5.19 16.74 5.97
C TRP A 169 5.19 17.17 7.44
N LEU A 170 6.05 16.59 8.29
CA LEU A 170 6.19 17.00 9.70
C LEU A 170 6.66 18.45 9.84
N THR A 171 7.50 18.93 8.91
CA THR A 171 7.93 20.33 8.84
C THR A 171 6.75 21.25 8.52
N ASN A 172 5.93 20.87 7.54
CA ASN A 172 4.70 21.61 7.21
C ASN A 172 3.69 21.66 8.38
N LEU A 173 3.66 20.62 9.22
CA LEU A 173 2.84 20.59 10.43
C LEU A 173 3.44 21.38 11.60
N GLY A 174 4.68 21.88 11.48
CA GLY A 174 5.41 22.54 12.56
C GLY A 174 5.86 21.61 13.69
N ILE A 175 5.80 20.28 13.47
CA ILE A 175 6.18 19.27 14.46
C ILE A 175 7.70 19.03 14.44
N PHE A 176 8.30 19.13 13.25
CA PHE A 176 9.74 18.96 13.06
C PHE A 176 10.36 20.23 12.51
N THR A 177 11.51 20.64 13.06
CA THR A 177 12.32 21.74 12.53
C THR A 177 13.63 21.19 11.98
N PRO A 178 13.90 21.27 10.66
CA PRO A 178 15.12 20.74 10.08
C PRO A 178 16.35 21.56 10.47
N GLU A 179 17.45 20.87 10.78
CA GLU A 179 18.77 21.50 10.92
C GLU A 179 19.46 21.61 9.54
N CYS A 180 19.28 22.76 8.88
CA CYS A 180 19.77 22.97 7.50
C CYS A 180 21.28 23.27 7.39
N SER A 181 22.03 23.24 8.50
CA SER A 181 23.46 23.56 8.54
C SER A 181 24.39 22.33 8.53
N ARG A 182 23.91 21.16 8.08
CA ARG A 182 24.73 19.94 8.06
C ARG A 182 25.79 19.99 6.96
N ASN A 183 27.06 19.96 7.36
CA ASN A 183 28.19 19.70 6.45
C ASN A 183 28.06 18.29 5.83
N SER A 184 28.12 18.22 4.50
CA SER A 184 27.98 16.98 3.70
C SER A 184 29.02 15.90 4.02
N SER A 185 30.09 16.24 4.75
CA SER A 185 31.17 15.31 5.14
C SER A 185 30.74 14.19 6.10
N ARG A 186 29.54 14.24 6.69
CA ARG A 186 29.04 13.20 7.61
C ARG A 186 28.21 12.08 6.98
N LEU A 187 27.79 12.20 5.72
CA LEU A 187 27.01 11.16 5.02
C LEU A 187 27.87 10.18 4.21
N ALA A 188 29.19 10.42 4.12
CA ALA A 188 30.15 9.60 3.39
C ALA A 188 30.87 8.57 4.29
N ARG A 189 30.22 8.06 5.34
CA ARG A 189 30.76 7.00 6.20
C ARG A 189 30.01 5.69 6.00
#